data_AF-A0ABD4Q7G8-F1
#
_entry.id   AF-A0ABD4Q7G8-F1
#
_cell.length_a   1.000
_cell.length_b   1.000
_cell.length_c   1.000
_cell.angle_alpha   90.00
_cell.angle_beta   90.00
_cell.angle_gamma   90.00
#
_symmetry.space_group_name_H-M   'P 1'
#
loop_
_entity.id
_entity.type
_entity.pdbx_description
1 polymer ?
#
loop_
_entity_poly.entity_id
_entity_poly.type
_entity_poly.pdbx_seq_one_letter_code
_entity_poly.pdbx_strand_id
1 'polypeptide(L)'
;DWTIDELVAAKQGRTVSVVLPALNEEETVADVIATIRPLVGTLVDELVVLDSGSTDATAERATSAGARVISREEAVPELEPVKGKGEVLWRS
;
A
#
# COMPACT_ATOMS: atom_id res chain seq x y z
N ASP A 1 22.44 -11.73 9.21
CA ASP A 1 21.05 -11.23 9.21
C ASP A 1 21.00 -9.84 9.79
N TRP A 2 20.18 -8.97 9.21
CA TRP A 2 19.97 -7.60 9.67
C TRP A 2 18.78 -7.57 10.65
N THR A 3 18.91 -6.79 11.71
CA THR A 3 17.79 -6.45 12.61
C THR A 3 17.00 -5.25 12.07
N ILE A 4 15.77 -5.04 12.57
CA ILE A 4 14.94 -3.89 12.18
C ILE A 4 15.64 -2.58 12.54
N ASP A 5 16.24 -2.48 13.73
CA ASP A 5 16.92 -1.26 14.19
C ASP A 5 18.12 -0.91 13.32
N GLU A 6 18.89 -1.92 12.88
CA GLU A 6 19.99 -1.71 11.93
C GLU A 6 19.49 -1.19 10.58
N LEU A 7 18.36 -1.73 10.08
CA LEU A 7 17.76 -1.24 8.83
C LEU A 7 17.22 0.19 8.97
N VAL A 8 16.59 0.52 10.10
CA VAL A 8 16.12 1.89 10.41
C VAL A 8 17.31 2.85 10.45
N ALA A 9 18.40 2.50 11.14
CA ALA A 9 19.61 3.32 11.16
C ALA A 9 20.23 3.49 9.77
N ALA A 10 20.19 2.44 8.94
CA ALA A 10 20.69 2.44 7.58
C ALA A 10 19.85 3.29 6.61
N LYS A 11 18.62 3.69 6.96
CA LYS A 11 17.81 4.60 6.12
C LYS A 11 18.56 5.89 5.80
N GLN A 12 19.37 6.43 6.73
CA GLN A 12 20.21 7.61 6.51
C GLN A 12 19.46 8.79 5.86
N GLY A 13 18.23 9.05 6.34
CA GLY A 13 17.37 10.11 5.83
C GLY A 13 16.53 9.77 4.58
N ARG A 14 16.70 8.58 3.99
CA ARG A 14 15.79 8.06 2.95
C ARG A 14 14.50 7.55 3.57
N THR A 15 13.42 7.63 2.80
CA THR A 15 12.11 7.09 3.17
C THR A 15 11.81 5.78 2.44
N VAL A 16 10.92 4.98 3.02
CA VAL A 16 10.44 3.70 2.51
C VAL A 16 8.93 3.73 2.49
N SER A 17 8.38 3.63 1.28
CA SER A 17 6.95 3.50 1.02
C SER A 17 6.61 2.04 0.73
N VAL A 18 5.56 1.53 1.37
CA VAL A 18 5.00 0.23 1.04
C VAL A 18 3.69 0.43 0.30
N VAL A 19 3.61 -0.12 -0.90
CA VAL A 19 2.42 -0.04 -1.75
C VAL A 19 1.87 -1.44 -1.98
N LEU A 20 0.59 -1.62 -1.66
CA LEU A 20 -0.16 -2.85 -1.84
C LEU A 20 -1.16 -2.67 -2.99
N PRO A 21 -0.88 -3.16 -4.21
CA PRO A 21 -1.87 -3.18 -5.27
C PRO A 21 -2.98 -4.18 -4.94
N ALA A 22 -4.24 -3.76 -4.97
CA ALA A 22 -5.37 -4.61 -4.61
C ALA A 22 -6.45 -4.62 -5.70
N LEU A 23 -7.08 -5.78 -5.94
CA LEU A 23 -8.24 -5.96 -6.80
C LEU A 23 -9.07 -7.13 -6.29
N ASN A 24 -10.17 -6.84 -5.59
CA ASN A 24 -11.05 -7.83 -4.98
C ASN A 24 -10.33 -8.80 -4.01
N GLU A 25 -9.70 -8.23 -2.99
CA GLU A 25 -8.91 -8.91 -1.96
C GLU A 25 -9.52 -8.74 -0.56
N GLU A 26 -10.85 -8.65 -0.45
CA GLU A 26 -11.53 -8.38 0.84
C GLU A 26 -11.22 -9.41 1.94
N GLU A 27 -10.92 -10.65 1.56
CA GLU A 27 -10.61 -11.73 2.50
C GLU A 27 -9.19 -11.63 3.08
N THR A 28 -8.26 -10.98 2.39
CA THR A 28 -6.81 -11.07 2.68
C THR A 28 -6.16 -9.73 3.00
N VAL A 29 -6.69 -8.62 2.46
CA VAL A 29 -6.05 -7.30 2.50
C VAL A 29 -5.78 -6.82 3.93
N ALA A 30 -6.71 -7.07 4.85
CA ALA A 30 -6.58 -6.65 6.24
C ALA A 30 -5.44 -7.39 6.97
N ASP A 31 -5.28 -8.69 6.72
CA ASP A 31 -4.23 -9.50 7.34
C ASP A 31 -2.85 -9.09 6.83
N VAL A 32 -2.72 -8.83 5.52
CA VAL A 32 -1.47 -8.31 4.94
C VAL A 32 -1.10 -6.97 5.58
N ILE A 33 -2.05 -6.03 5.67
CA ILE A 33 -1.82 -4.73 6.32
C ILE A 33 -1.40 -4.91 7.78
N ALA A 34 -2.03 -5.83 8.52
CA ALA A 34 -1.72 -6.08 9.92
C ALA A 34 -0.26 -6.53 10.13
N THR A 35 0.34 -7.25 9.17
CA THR A 35 1.76 -7.64 9.27
C THR A 35 2.73 -6.47 9.09
N ILE A 36 2.34 -5.44 8.33
CA ILE A 36 3.21 -4.30 7.96
C ILE A 36 2.98 -3.13 8.92
N ARG A 37 1.76 -2.97 9.42
CA ARG A 37 1.35 -1.84 10.27
C ARG A 37 2.29 -1.57 11.46
N PRO A 38 2.83 -2.57 12.19
CA PRO A 38 3.77 -2.33 13.28
C PRO A 38 5.07 -1.62 12.86
N LEU A 39 5.44 -1.69 11.58
CA LEU A 39 6.64 -1.06 11.02
C LEU A 39 6.40 0.39 10.58
N VAL A 40 5.14 0.82 10.49
CA VAL A 40 4.76 2.17 10.05
C VAL A 40 5.13 3.19 11.13
N GLY A 41 5.84 4.24 10.74
CA GLY A 41 6.43 5.23 11.65
C GLY A 41 7.83 4.86 12.15
N THR A 42 8.39 3.72 11.72
CA THR A 42 9.78 3.32 12.00
C THR A 42 10.52 3.00 10.69
N LEU A 43 10.58 1.73 10.31
CA LEU A 43 11.20 1.28 9.07
C LEU A 43 10.41 1.74 7.85
N VAL A 44 9.08 1.65 7.92
CA VAL A 44 8.16 2.08 6.87
C VAL A 44 7.63 3.47 7.20
N ASP A 45 7.71 4.40 6.27
CA ASP A 45 7.22 5.77 6.47
C ASP A 45 5.76 5.92 6.02
N GLU A 46 5.35 5.18 5.00
CA GLU A 46 3.97 5.16 4.53
C GLU A 46 3.52 3.77 4.06
N LEU A 47 2.24 3.48 4.28
CA LEU A 47 1.56 2.26 3.82
C LEU A 47 0.32 2.66 3.02
N VAL A 48 0.37 2.40 1.72
CA VAL A 48 -0.69 2.72 0.76
C VAL A 48 -1.25 1.44 0.17
N VAL A 49 -2.57 1.34 0.13
CA VAL A 49 -3.27 0.38 -0.74
C VAL A 49 -3.70 1.12 -1.98
N LEU A 50 -3.24 0.66 -3.13
CA LEU A 50 -3.64 1.22 -4.42
C LEU A 50 -4.72 0.32 -5.02
N ASP A 51 -5.98 0.75 -4.89
CA ASP A 51 -7.14 0.00 -5.31
C ASP A 51 -7.35 0.08 -6.83
N SER A 52 -7.39 -1.09 -7.45
CA SER A 52 -7.51 -1.28 -8.90
C SER A 52 -8.98 -1.39 -9.34
N GLY A 53 -9.87 -0.64 -8.70
CA GLY A 53 -11.31 -0.68 -8.96
C GLY A 53 -11.94 -1.97 -8.45
N SER A 54 -11.69 -2.30 -7.19
CA SER A 54 -12.37 -3.40 -6.52
C SER A 54 -13.88 -3.15 -6.47
N THR A 55 -14.65 -4.22 -6.59
CA THR A 55 -16.12 -4.21 -6.52
C THR A 55 -16.65 -4.85 -5.24
N ASP A 56 -15.74 -5.31 -4.37
CA ASP A 56 -16.02 -5.92 -3.07
C ASP A 56 -15.61 -4.96 -1.92
N ALA A 57 -15.53 -5.45 -0.68
CA ALA A 57 -15.21 -4.62 0.48
C ALA A 57 -13.70 -4.35 0.67
N THR A 58 -12.86 -4.55 -0.35
CA THR A 58 -11.39 -4.39 -0.25
C THR A 58 -10.97 -3.04 0.31
N ALA A 59 -11.48 -1.94 -0.28
CA ALA A 59 -11.10 -0.58 0.14
C ALA A 59 -11.55 -0.26 1.58
N GLU A 60 -12.75 -0.69 1.96
CA GLU A 60 -13.30 -0.49 3.31
C GLU A 60 -12.48 -1.24 4.36
N ARG A 61 -12.14 -2.51 4.08
CA ARG A 61 -11.34 -3.35 4.98
C ARG A 61 -9.90 -2.85 5.09
N ALA A 62 -9.31 -2.41 3.99
CA ALA A 62 -7.98 -1.81 3.98
C ALA A 62 -7.92 -0.52 4.82
N THR A 63 -8.91 0.36 4.65
CA THR A 63 -9.04 1.59 5.45
C THR A 63 -9.26 1.27 6.93
N SER A 64 -10.07 0.26 7.25
CA SER A 64 -10.34 -0.17 8.62
C SER A 64 -9.11 -0.80 9.30
N ALA A 65 -8.28 -1.53 8.55
CA ALA A 65 -6.95 -1.99 9.00
C ALA A 65 -5.93 -0.83 9.10
N GLY A 66 -6.33 0.36 8.62
CA GLY A 66 -5.67 1.64 8.79
C GLY A 66 -4.53 1.89 7.79
N ALA A 67 -4.58 1.28 6.61
CA ALA A 67 -3.81 1.74 5.47
C ALA A 67 -4.46 3.00 4.85
N ARG A 68 -3.67 3.82 4.17
CA ARG A 68 -4.19 4.85 3.27
C ARG A 68 -4.63 4.18 1.97
N VAL A 69 -5.88 4.30 1.58
CA VAL A 69 -6.37 3.76 0.31
C VAL A 69 -6.40 4.88 -0.72
N ILE A 70 -5.90 4.60 -1.92
CA ILE A 70 -5.93 5.49 -3.09
C ILE A 70 -6.46 4.65 -4.25
N SER A 71 -7.40 5.16 -5.05
CA SER A 71 -7.83 4.52 -6.29
C SER A 71 -6.87 4.83 -7.46
N ARG A 72 -6.87 4.03 -8.53
CA ARG A 72 -6.05 4.32 -9.73
C ARG A 72 -6.38 5.69 -10.34
N GLU A 73 -7.63 6.09 -10.26
CA GLU A 73 -8.18 7.35 -10.72
C GLU A 73 -7.60 8.52 -9.90
N GLU A 74 -7.45 8.36 -8.58
CA GLU A 74 -6.87 9.39 -7.71
C GLU A 74 -5.34 9.47 -7.80
N ALA A 75 -4.66 8.36 -8.10
CA ALA A 75 -3.21 8.30 -8.09
C ALA A 75 -2.56 9.12 -9.22
N VAL A 76 -3.16 9.13 -10.40
CA VAL A 76 -2.76 9.98 -11.54
C VAL A 76 -4.02 10.50 -12.24
N PRO A 77 -4.65 11.57 -11.71
CA PRO A 77 -5.97 12.02 -12.13
C PRO A 77 -6.02 12.59 -13.54
N GLU A 78 -4.89 12.94 -14.13
CA GLU A 78 -4.80 13.47 -15.49
C GLU A 78 -4.94 12.38 -16.57
N LEU A 79 -4.89 11.10 -16.20
CA LEU A 79 -4.90 9.97 -17.14
C LEU A 79 -5.95 8.93 -16.78
N GLU A 80 -6.80 8.61 -17.75
CA GLU A 80 -7.77 7.51 -17.67
C GLU A 80 -7.06 6.17 -17.38
N PRO A 81 -7.51 5.38 -16.38
CA PRO A 81 -6.90 4.11 -16.05
C PRO A 81 -7.08 3.04 -17.14
N VAL A 82 -6.03 2.25 -17.36
CA VAL A 82 -6.13 1.02 -18.16
C VAL A 82 -6.14 -0.24 -17.29
N LYS A 83 -6.51 -1.38 -17.87
CA LYS A 83 -6.58 -2.65 -17.13
C LYS A 83 -5.19 -3.27 -16.95
N GLY A 84 -4.99 -3.91 -15.80
CA GLY A 84 -3.85 -4.80 -15.54
C GLY A 84 -3.01 -4.38 -14.33
N LYS A 85 -2.26 -5.33 -13.76
CA LYS A 85 -1.43 -5.07 -12.57
C LYS A 85 -0.31 -4.06 -12.82
N GLY A 86 0.24 -4.03 -14.03
CA GLY A 86 1.29 -3.08 -14.41
C GLY A 86 0.84 -1.62 -14.32
N GLU A 87 -0.43 -1.33 -14.64
CA GLU A 87 -1.00 0.01 -14.51
C GLU A 87 -0.97 0.49 -13.05
N VAL A 88 -1.40 -0.38 -12.14
CA VAL A 88 -1.44 -0.09 -10.70
C VAL A 88 -0.03 0.18 -10.20
N LEU A 89 0.94 -0.66 -10.56
CA LEU A 89 2.32 -0.49 -10.11
C LEU A 89 3.03 0.74 -10.68
N TRP A 90 2.64 1.24 -11.86
CA TRP A 90 3.24 2.44 -12.43
C TRP A 90 2.69 3.74 -11.81
N ARG A 91 1.45 3.71 -11.31
CA ARG A 91 0.78 4.86 -10.67
C ARG A 91 1.19 5.08 -9.21
N SER A 92 1.99 4.19 -8.63
CA SER A 92 2.40 4.23 -7.22
C SER A 92 3.61 5.12 -6.96
#